data_AF-A0A7X2SZH8-F1
#
_entry.id   AF-A0A7X2SZH8-F1
#
_cell.length_a   1.000
_cell.length_b   1.000
_cell.length_c   1.000
_cell.angle_alpha   90.00
_cell.angle_beta   90.00
_cell.angle_gamma   90.00
#
_symmetry.space_group_name_H-M   'P 1'
#
loop_
_entity.id
_entity.type
_entity.pdbx_description
1 polymer ?
#
loop_
_entity_poly.entity_id
_entity_poly.type
_entity_poly.pdbx_seq_one_letter_code
_entity_poly.pdbx_strand_id
1 'polypeptide(L)' 'MNAIERLLGIMKTLRDPQHGCPWDREQTFA' A
#
# COMPACT_ATOMS: atom_id res chain seq x y z
N MET A 1 7.68 2.79 17.29
CA MET A 1 6.88 2.37 16.12
C MET A 1 5.92 1.27 16.55
N ASN A 2 4.62 1.50 16.44
CA ASN A 2 3.61 0.48 16.73
C ASN A 2 3.34 -0.38 15.48
N ALA A 3 2.62 -1.50 15.65
CA ALA A 3 2.31 -2.42 14.55
C ALA A 3 1.47 -1.76 13.44
N ILE A 4 0.62 -0.80 13.79
CA ILE A 4 -0.21 -0.06 12.83
C ILE A 4 0.62 0.85 11.94
N GLU A 5 1.60 1.58 12.50
CA GLU A 5 2.51 2.42 11.73
C GLU A 5 3.31 1.61 10.71
N ARG A 6 3.75 0.40 11.09
CA ARG A 6 4.42 -0.52 10.16
C ARG A 6 3.48 -0.97 9.05
N LEU A 7 2.24 -1.31 9.38
CA LEU A 7 1.23 -1.70 8.38
C LEU A 7 0.94 -0.55 7.39
N LEU A 8 0.77 0.68 7.88
CA LEU A 8 0.54 1.85 7.03
C LEU A 8 1.72 2.10 6.07
N GLY A 9 2.95 1.91 6.54
CA GLY A 9 4.14 2.00 5.69
C GLY A 9 4.18 0.94 4.58
N ILE A 10 3.79 -0.30 4.90
CA ILE A 10 3.67 -1.37 3.91
C ILE A 10 2.61 -1.02 2.86
N MET A 11 1.40 -0.63 3.30
CA MET A 11 0.31 -0.27 2.40
C MET A 11 0.67 0.90 1.47
N LYS A 12 1.40 1.90 1.99
CA LYS A 12 1.94 3.00 1.17
C LYS A 12 2.90 2.50 0.09
N THR A 13 3.77 1.55 0.42
CA THR A 13 4.76 0.99 -0.51
C THR A 13 4.09 0.18 -1.62
N LEU A 14 3.12 -0.67 -1.26
CA LEU A 14 2.38 -1.49 -2.22
C LEU A 14 1.63 -0.62 -3.25
N ARG A 15 1.10 0.53 -2.82
CA ARG A 15 0.33 1.45 -3.66
C ARG A 15 1.15 2.64 -4.20
N ASP A 16 2.47 2.57 -4.19
CA ASP A 16 3.30 3.63 -4.77
C ASP A 16 3.02 3.80 -6.28
N PRO A 17 2.79 5.03 -6.77
CA PRO A 17 2.38 5.25 -8.17
C PRO A 17 3.46 4.94 -9.20
N GLN A 18 4.73 4.90 -8.80
CA GLN A 18 5.87 4.68 -9.70
C GLN A 18 6.39 3.24 -9.58
N HIS A 19 6.45 2.71 -8.36
CA HIS A 19 7.12 1.44 -8.05
C HIS A 19 6.21 0.40 -7.38
N GLY A 20 4.94 0.74 -7.09
CA GLY A 20 3.99 -0.15 -6.46
C GLY A 20 3.50 -1.26 -7.39
N CYS A 21 2.90 -2.30 -6.82
CA CYS A 21 2.31 -3.40 -7.56
C CYS A 21 1.12 -2.89 -8.39
N PRO A 22 1.03 -3.18 -9.71
CA PRO A 22 -0.09 -2.72 -10.54
C PRO A 22 -1.46 -3.12 -9.99
N TRP A 23 -1.59 -4.36 -9.50
CA TRP A 23 -2.83 -4.86 -8.94
C TRP A 23 -3.26 -4.12 -7.66
N ASP A 24 -2.32 -3.82 -6.75
CA ASP A 24 -2.61 -3.08 -5.51
C ASP A 24 -3.07 -1.64 -5.79
N ARG A 25 -2.62 -1.05 -6.90
CA ARG A 25 -2.99 0.31 -7.34
C ARG A 25 -4.39 0.36 -7.95
N GLU A 26 -4.81 -0.71 -8.60
CA GLU A 26 -6.12 -0.82 -9.26
C GLU A 26 -7.22 -1.28 -8.29
N GLN A 27 -6.87 -1.76 -7.10
CA GLN A 27 -7.83 -2.24 -6.11
C GLN A 27 -8.74 -1.11 -5.60
N THR A 28 -10.05 -1.23 -5.88
CA THR A 28 -11.10 -0.35 -5.35
C THR A 28 -11.87 -1.02 -4.22
N PHE A 29 -12.78 -0.29 -3.59
CA PHE A 29 -13.81 -0.90 -2.75
C PHE A 29 -14.81 -1.64 -3.65
N ALA A 30 -15.34 -2.77 -3.16
CA ALA A 30 -16.41 -3.54 -3.81
C ALA A 30 -17.78 -2.91 -3.52
#